data_AF-A0A7V8DL83-F1
#
_entry.id   AF-A0A7V8DL83-F1
#
_cell.length_a   1.000
_cell.length_b   1.000
_cell.length_c   1.000
_cell.angle_alpha   90.00
_cell.angle_beta   90.00
_cell.angle_gamma   90.00
#
_symmetry.space_group_name_H-M   'P 1'
#
loop_
_entity.id
_entity.type
_entity.pdbx_description
1 polymer ?
#
loop_
_entity_poly.entity_id
_entity_poly.type
_entity_poly.pdbx_seq_one_letter_code
_entity_poly.pdbx_strand_id
1 'polypeptide(L)'
;MKFSFNKEVHMKTMVVLVAALFLPIVAFAAGGGGDHGMSTMDWVWKIVNFTVLVVLLVTFVGKPLKQYLAQRKELIEKSIREAQEAKDMAAKALKEVEERLKLKDKEIADIIASAQSSGERERDRLIAEGQRMSERIAEQAKTNIDFEVKRAKEVIQAETVEAALQLAEAKIKAKLTKEEQDKLLRESIKLIEGKN
;
A
#
# COMPACT_ATOMS: atom_id res chain seq x y z
N MET A 1 -24.02 11.80 41.25
CA MET A 1 -24.85 13.03 41.22
C MET A 1 -25.27 13.51 42.63
N LYS A 2 -24.40 13.41 43.66
CA LYS A 2 -24.74 13.81 45.06
C LYS A 2 -23.89 14.96 45.63
N PHE A 3 -22.92 15.49 44.88
CA PHE A 3 -21.99 16.52 45.36
C PHE A 3 -22.42 17.98 45.14
N SER A 4 -23.41 18.24 44.27
CA SER A 4 -23.94 19.59 44.05
C SER A 4 -24.95 20.00 45.14
N PHE A 5 -25.68 19.02 45.68
CA PHE A 5 -26.80 19.27 46.60
C PHE A 5 -26.35 19.85 47.95
N ASN A 6 -25.20 19.42 48.48
CA ASN A 6 -24.71 19.91 49.77
C ASN A 6 -24.08 21.33 49.68
N LYS A 7 -23.61 21.72 48.50
CA LYS A 7 -23.00 23.04 48.25
C LYS A 7 -24.06 24.14 48.19
N GLU A 8 -25.22 23.84 47.59
CA GLU A 8 -26.38 24.74 47.64
C GLU A 8 -26.94 24.87 49.05
N VAL A 9 -27.00 23.78 49.82
CA VAL A 9 -27.50 23.80 51.20
C VAL A 9 -26.59 24.66 52.09
N HIS A 10 -25.26 24.53 51.98
CA HIS A 10 -24.30 25.37 52.73
C HIS A 10 -24.30 26.84 52.30
N MET A 11 -24.49 27.13 51.01
CA MET A 11 -24.59 28.51 50.53
C MET A 11 -25.91 29.17 50.95
N LYS A 12 -27.03 28.44 50.88
CA LYS A 12 -28.34 28.91 51.37
C LYS A 12 -28.34 29.11 52.89
N THR A 13 -27.75 28.19 53.67
CA THR A 13 -27.60 28.38 55.12
C THR A 13 -26.65 29.52 55.47
N MET A 14 -25.60 29.78 54.68
CA MET A 14 -24.74 30.96 54.85
C MET A 14 -25.50 32.27 54.57
N VAL A 15 -26.25 32.33 53.47
CA VAL A 15 -27.09 33.51 53.15
C VAL A 15 -28.13 33.74 54.25
N VAL A 16 -28.74 32.67 54.78
CA VAL A 16 -29.69 32.74 55.89
C VAL A 16 -29.02 33.17 57.21
N LEU A 17 -27.82 32.66 57.53
CA LEU A 17 -27.06 33.06 58.73
C LEU A 17 -26.56 34.51 58.65
N VAL A 18 -26.10 34.94 57.48
CA VAL A 18 -25.70 36.32 57.22
C VAL A 18 -26.93 37.24 57.31
N ALA A 19 -28.06 36.88 56.69
CA ALA A 19 -29.31 37.62 56.82
C ALA A 19 -29.80 37.68 58.28
N ALA A 20 -29.65 36.60 59.04
CA ALA A 20 -30.01 36.54 60.46
C ALA A 20 -29.11 37.41 61.34
N LEU A 21 -27.83 37.60 60.99
CA LEU A 21 -26.92 38.54 61.66
C LEU A 21 -27.26 40.01 61.38
N PHE A 22 -27.92 40.30 60.25
CA PHE A 22 -28.40 41.65 59.88
C PHE A 22 -29.78 41.99 60.48
N LEU A 23 -30.63 41.00 60.81
CA LEU A 23 -31.97 41.23 61.40
C LEU A 23 -31.97 42.07 62.71
N PRO A 24 -31.06 41.88 63.69
CA PRO A 24 -31.00 42.71 64.88
C PRO A 24 -30.64 44.17 64.59
N ILE A 25 -29.84 44.41 63.54
CA ILE A 25 -29.45 45.77 63.11
C ILE A 25 -30.66 46.53 62.56
N VAL A 26 -31.55 45.85 61.84
CA VAL A 26 -32.81 46.43 61.32
C VAL A 26 -33.85 46.62 62.41
N ALA A 27 -33.97 45.66 63.35
CA ALA A 27 -34.88 45.78 64.49
C ALA A 27 -34.50 46.93 65.45
N PHE A 28 -33.21 47.18 65.64
CA PHE A 28 -32.72 48.32 66.43
C PHE A 28 -32.84 49.67 65.71
N ALA A 29 -32.95 49.67 64.38
CA ALA A 29 -33.16 50.89 63.57
C ALA A 29 -34.65 51.27 63.42
N ALA A 30 -35.59 50.33 63.65
CA ALA A 30 -37.03 50.54 63.54
C ALA A 30 -37.74 50.86 64.87
N GLY A 31 -37.04 50.75 66.01
CA GLY A 31 -37.54 51.18 67.33
C GLY A 31 -37.23 52.66 67.57
N GLY A 32 -38.26 53.51 67.58
CA GLY A 32 -38.11 54.96 67.71
C GLY A 32 -37.55 55.43 69.06
N GLY A 33 -36.62 56.40 68.97
CA GLY A 33 -36.46 57.52 69.89
C GLY A 33 -36.11 57.23 71.35
N GLY A 34 -34.82 57.32 71.68
CA GLY A 34 -34.33 57.53 73.04
C GLY A 34 -33.02 58.30 73.01
N ASP A 35 -33.10 59.57 73.42
CA ASP A 35 -32.00 60.53 73.56
C ASP A 35 -30.95 60.04 74.57
N HIS A 36 -29.97 59.25 74.11
CA HIS A 36 -28.70 59.03 74.79
C HIS A 36 -27.59 58.99 73.73
N GLY A 37 -26.66 59.95 73.81
CA GLY A 37 -25.58 60.11 72.84
C GLY A 37 -24.85 58.81 72.56
N MET A 38 -24.48 58.59 71.30
CA MET A 38 -23.76 57.44 70.74
C MET A 38 -23.01 56.65 71.82
N SER A 39 -23.69 55.67 72.43
CA SER A 39 -23.10 54.90 73.50
C SER A 39 -21.94 54.12 72.91
N THR A 40 -20.77 54.19 73.54
CA THR A 40 -19.61 53.38 73.18
C THR A 40 -19.98 51.89 73.06
N MET A 41 -21.02 51.46 73.79
CA MET A 41 -21.59 50.11 73.73
C MET A 41 -22.18 49.75 72.35
N ASP A 42 -22.88 50.67 71.68
CA ASP A 42 -23.51 50.41 70.37
C ASP A 42 -22.48 50.25 69.26
N TRP A 43 -21.39 51.04 69.33
CA TRP A 43 -20.28 50.95 68.40
C TRP A 43 -19.49 49.64 68.60
N VAL A 44 -19.26 49.25 69.86
CA VAL A 44 -18.64 47.95 70.20
C VAL A 44 -19.48 46.79 69.68
N TRP A 45 -20.81 46.83 69.81
CA TRP A 45 -21.70 45.77 69.30
C TRP A 45 -21.64 45.62 67.78
N LYS A 46 -21.59 46.74 67.04
CA LYS A 46 -21.44 46.74 65.57
C LYS A 46 -20.08 46.15 65.15
N ILE A 47 -19.00 46.49 65.84
CA ILE A 47 -17.67 45.93 65.57
C ILE A 47 -17.68 44.42 65.81
N VAL A 48 -18.23 43.96 66.94
CA VAL A 48 -18.32 42.52 67.24
C VAL A 48 -19.12 41.78 66.17
N ASN A 49 -20.28 42.30 65.74
CA ASN A 49 -21.07 41.69 64.66
C ASN A 49 -20.28 41.63 63.33
N PHE A 50 -19.62 42.73 62.95
CA PHE A 50 -18.77 42.76 61.76
C PHE A 50 -17.58 41.78 61.85
N THR A 51 -16.92 41.68 63.00
CA THR A 51 -15.85 40.71 63.23
C THR A 51 -16.36 39.28 63.10
N VAL A 52 -17.52 38.95 63.68
CA VAL A 52 -18.14 37.62 63.55
C VAL A 52 -18.47 37.32 62.08
N LEU A 53 -19.00 38.29 61.33
CA LEU A 53 -19.27 38.16 59.90
C LEU A 53 -17.99 37.89 59.11
N VAL A 54 -16.92 38.64 59.35
CA VAL A 54 -15.63 38.46 58.66
C VAL A 54 -15.01 37.10 58.97
N VAL A 55 -15.05 36.65 60.22
CA VAL A 55 -14.56 35.31 60.62
C VAL A 55 -15.36 34.20 59.92
N LEU A 56 -16.70 34.33 59.87
CA LEU A 56 -17.55 33.37 59.18
C LEU A 56 -17.26 33.36 57.66
N LEU A 57 -17.07 34.53 57.05
CA LEU A 57 -16.78 34.67 55.62
C LEU A 57 -15.41 34.04 55.26
N VAL A 58 -14.36 34.34 56.02
CA VAL A 58 -13.01 33.82 55.75
C VAL A 58 -12.97 32.30 55.92
N THR A 59 -13.64 31.76 56.94
CA THR A 59 -13.66 30.32 57.22
C THR A 59 -14.49 29.54 56.19
N PHE A 60 -15.65 30.06 55.77
CA PHE A 60 -16.55 29.39 54.82
C PHE A 60 -16.20 29.64 53.35
N VAL A 61 -15.76 30.84 52.96
CA VAL A 61 -15.45 31.17 51.55
C VAL A 61 -13.97 30.88 51.22
N GLY A 62 -13.07 31.02 52.19
CA GLY A 62 -11.64 30.83 51.95
C GLY A 62 -11.28 29.43 51.47
N LYS A 63 -11.92 28.38 52.02
CA LYS A 63 -11.72 26.99 51.58
C LYS A 63 -12.21 26.71 50.14
N PRO A 64 -13.49 26.96 49.78
CA PRO A 64 -13.99 26.70 48.43
C PRO A 64 -13.35 27.60 47.37
N LEU A 65 -12.99 28.84 47.69
CA LEU A 65 -12.31 29.74 46.76
C LEU A 65 -10.89 29.25 46.44
N LYS A 66 -10.13 28.81 47.45
CA LYS A 66 -8.80 28.21 47.24
C LYS A 66 -8.89 26.92 46.43
N GLN A 67 -9.87 26.06 46.72
CA GLN A 67 -10.10 24.83 45.95
C GLN A 67 -10.44 25.12 44.48
N TYR A 68 -11.29 26.12 44.21
CA TYR A 68 -11.63 26.51 42.83
C TYR A 68 -10.42 27.03 42.06
N LEU A 69 -9.61 27.89 42.68
CA LEU A 69 -8.38 28.39 42.07
C LEU A 69 -7.34 27.29 41.86
N ALA A 70 -7.20 26.36 42.80
CA ALA A 70 -6.33 25.19 42.65
C ALA A 70 -6.78 24.29 41.50
N GLN A 71 -8.08 23.99 41.41
CA GLN A 71 -8.66 23.20 40.31
C GLN A 71 -8.47 23.89 38.95
N ARG A 72 -8.64 25.22 38.89
CA ARG A 72 -8.37 26.00 37.67
C ARG A 72 -6.90 25.90 37.25
N LYS A 73 -5.97 26.02 38.19
CA LYS A 73 -4.54 25.86 37.91
C LYS A 73 -4.21 24.46 37.41
N GLU A 74 -4.72 23.43 38.07
CA GLU A 74 -4.50 22.04 37.68
C GLU A 74 -5.05 21.74 36.28
N LEU A 75 -6.23 22.26 35.94
CA LEU A 75 -6.82 22.11 34.60
C LEU A 75 -5.96 22.77 33.52
N ILE A 76 -5.46 23.98 33.76
CA ILE A 76 -4.58 24.69 32.81
C ILE A 76 -3.26 23.96 32.65
N GLU A 77 -2.66 23.52 33.76
CA GLU A 77 -1.39 22.78 33.73
C GLU A 77 -1.56 21.44 33.01
N LYS A 78 -2.69 20.76 33.24
CA LYS A 78 -3.06 19.54 32.52
C LYS A 78 -3.23 19.81 31.03
N SER A 79 -3.97 20.84 30.62
CA SER A 79 -4.17 21.14 29.20
C SER A 79 -2.87 21.53 28.49
N ILE A 80 -1.96 22.23 29.18
CA ILE A 80 -0.63 22.56 28.64
C ILE A 80 0.21 21.29 28.48
N ARG A 81 0.22 20.40 29.48
CA ARG A 81 0.91 19.11 29.38
C ARG A 81 0.37 18.26 28.24
N GLU A 82 -0.95 18.10 28.14
CA GLU A 82 -1.59 17.34 27.06
C GLU A 82 -1.27 17.94 25.68
N ALA A 83 -1.28 19.27 25.54
CA ALA A 83 -0.91 19.93 24.29
C ALA A 83 0.57 19.70 23.93
N GLN A 84 1.46 19.73 24.92
CA GLN A 84 2.88 19.48 24.72
C GLN A 84 3.15 18.01 24.35
N GLU A 85 2.51 17.07 25.05
CA GLU A 85 2.58 15.64 24.73
C GLU A 85 2.02 15.35 23.33
N ALA A 86 0.88 15.96 22.97
CA ALA A 86 0.30 15.82 21.63
C ALA A 86 1.24 16.36 20.54
N LYS A 87 1.89 17.50 20.78
CA LYS A 87 2.88 18.07 19.86
C LYS A 87 4.09 17.15 19.72
N ASP A 88 4.61 16.61 20.83
CA ASP A 88 5.77 15.73 20.81
C ASP A 88 5.46 14.39 20.14
N MET A 89 4.26 13.83 20.37
CA MET A 89 3.77 12.65 19.64
C MET A 89 3.62 12.92 18.15
N ALA A 90 3.04 14.07 17.76
CA ALA A 90 2.90 14.44 16.36
C ALA A 90 4.27 14.63 15.68
N ALA A 91 5.23 15.27 16.37
CA ALA A 91 6.59 15.44 15.86
C ALA A 91 7.31 14.09 15.69
N LYS A 92 7.15 13.16 16.63
CA LYS A 92 7.69 11.80 16.52
C LYS A 92 7.06 11.04 15.36
N ALA A 93 5.73 11.09 15.23
CA ALA A 93 5.01 10.43 14.14
C ALA A 93 5.41 11.00 12.77
N LEU A 94 5.56 12.32 12.66
CA LEU A 94 6.04 12.96 11.43
C LEU A 94 7.44 12.46 11.06
N LYS A 95 8.37 12.44 12.02
CA LYS A 95 9.72 11.94 11.80
C LYS A 95 9.74 10.48 11.36
N GLU A 96 8.93 9.63 12.00
CA GLU A 96 8.80 8.22 11.62
C GLU A 96 8.22 8.05 10.21
N VAL A 97 7.24 8.86 9.83
CA VAL A 97 6.68 8.87 8.47
C VAL A 97 7.71 9.33 7.45
N GLU A 98 8.47 10.39 7.74
CA GLU A 98 9.55 10.88 6.87
C GLU A 98 10.66 9.83 6.69
N GLU A 99 11.05 9.14 7.76
CA GLU A 99 12.03 8.05 7.70
C GLU A 99 11.49 6.88 6.86
N ARG A 100 10.23 6.50 7.06
CA ARG A 100 9.56 5.47 6.24
C ARG A 100 9.49 5.87 4.77
N LEU A 101 9.15 7.11 4.46
CA LEU A 101 9.10 7.62 3.09
C LEU A 101 10.47 7.55 2.43
N LYS A 102 11.53 8.00 3.11
CA LYS A 102 12.91 7.89 2.59
C LYS A 102 13.33 6.44 2.33
N LEU A 103 12.95 5.51 3.21
CA LEU A 103 13.19 4.08 3.00
C LEU A 103 12.42 3.57 1.77
N LYS A 104 11.17 3.99 1.59
CA LYS A 104 10.35 3.63 0.42
C LYS A 104 10.90 4.20 -0.88
N ASP A 105 11.37 5.44 -0.89
CA ASP A 105 12.00 6.05 -2.07
C ASP A 105 13.26 5.26 -2.48
N LYS A 106 14.04 4.81 -1.49
CA LYS A 106 15.21 3.94 -1.74
C LYS A 106 14.80 2.57 -2.29
N GLU A 107 13.80 1.92 -1.69
CA GLU A 107 13.25 0.65 -2.20
C GLU A 107 12.76 0.80 -3.65
N ILE A 108 12.07 1.89 -3.98
CA ILE A 108 11.60 2.17 -5.34
C ILE A 108 12.79 2.33 -6.30
N ALA A 109 13.81 3.08 -5.92
CA ALA A 109 15.02 3.24 -6.73
C ALA A 109 15.71 1.89 -6.99
N ASP A 110 15.82 1.05 -5.97
CA ASP A 110 16.40 -0.29 -6.08
C ASP A 110 15.55 -1.21 -6.98
N ILE A 111 14.22 -1.14 -6.88
CA ILE A 111 13.29 -1.87 -7.76
C ILE A 111 13.46 -1.44 -9.21
N ILE A 112 13.52 -0.13 -9.48
CA ILE A 112 13.70 0.40 -10.84
C ILE A 112 15.04 -0.04 -11.41
N ALA A 113 16.13 0.06 -10.64
CA ALA A 113 17.46 -0.35 -11.08
C ALA A 113 17.52 -1.86 -11.37
N SER A 114 16.92 -2.68 -10.50
CA SER A 114 16.83 -4.14 -10.69
C SER A 114 15.99 -4.51 -11.91
N ALA A 115 14.86 -3.83 -12.12
CA ALA A 115 13.99 -4.03 -13.28
C ALA A 115 14.70 -3.66 -14.59
N GLN A 116 15.44 -2.54 -14.61
CA GLN A 116 16.25 -2.15 -15.78
C GLN A 116 17.33 -3.18 -16.08
N SER A 117 18.12 -3.59 -15.08
CA SER A 117 19.18 -4.59 -15.27
C SER A 117 18.62 -5.95 -15.72
N SER A 118 17.48 -6.36 -15.15
CA SER A 118 16.81 -7.61 -15.54
C SER A 118 16.23 -7.51 -16.96
N GLY A 119 15.66 -6.37 -17.32
CA GLY A 119 15.15 -6.09 -18.66
C GLY A 119 16.26 -6.10 -19.72
N GLU A 120 17.41 -5.50 -19.43
CA GLU A 120 18.58 -5.54 -20.33
C GLU A 120 19.09 -6.97 -20.53
N ARG A 121 19.25 -7.75 -19.45
CA ARG A 121 19.67 -9.15 -19.55
C ARG A 121 18.69 -10.00 -20.34
N GLU A 122 17.39 -9.82 -20.12
CA GLU A 122 16.37 -10.59 -20.84
C GLU A 122 16.32 -10.17 -22.32
N ARG A 123 16.49 -8.87 -22.62
CA ARG A 123 16.63 -8.38 -24.00
C ARG A 123 17.81 -9.05 -24.68
N ASP A 124 18.99 -9.05 -24.07
CA ASP A 124 20.19 -9.64 -24.65
C ASP A 124 20.03 -11.15 -24.85
N ARG A 125 19.38 -11.83 -23.90
CA ARG A 125 19.03 -13.24 -24.00
C ARG A 125 18.09 -13.51 -25.17
N LEU A 126 17.02 -12.73 -25.33
CA LEU A 126 16.06 -12.87 -26.43
C LEU A 126 16.71 -12.62 -27.79
N ILE A 127 17.60 -11.61 -27.88
CA ILE A 127 18.37 -11.35 -29.11
C ILE A 127 19.26 -12.54 -29.44
N ALA A 128 20.02 -13.06 -28.46
CA ALA A 128 20.89 -14.20 -28.67
C ALA A 128 20.12 -15.49 -29.03
N GLU A 129 18.98 -15.72 -28.41
CA GLU A 129 18.09 -16.85 -28.72
C GLU A 129 17.49 -16.72 -30.11
N GLY A 130 17.04 -15.51 -30.49
CA GLY A 130 16.53 -15.21 -31.83
C GLY A 130 17.58 -15.43 -32.91
N GLN A 131 18.83 -15.00 -32.67
CA GLN A 131 19.95 -15.24 -33.58
C GLN A 131 20.19 -16.75 -33.78
N ARG A 132 20.28 -17.51 -32.68
CA ARG A 132 20.47 -18.99 -32.72
C ARG A 132 19.30 -19.71 -33.38
N MET A 133 18.08 -19.22 -33.22
CA MET A 133 16.91 -19.79 -33.88
C MET A 133 16.94 -19.51 -35.38
N SER A 134 17.30 -18.29 -35.77
CA SER A 134 17.47 -17.92 -37.19
C SER A 134 18.53 -18.76 -37.88
N GLU A 135 19.69 -18.95 -37.23
CA GLU A 135 20.77 -19.81 -37.74
C GLU A 135 20.29 -21.27 -37.90
N ARG A 136 19.61 -21.83 -36.90
CA ARG A 136 19.03 -23.17 -36.98
C ARG A 136 18.00 -23.31 -38.10
N ILE A 137 17.14 -22.32 -38.31
CA ILE A 137 16.17 -22.32 -39.40
C ILE A 137 16.89 -22.30 -40.75
N ALA A 138 17.94 -21.49 -40.90
CA ALA A 138 18.71 -21.42 -42.13
C ALA A 138 19.44 -22.74 -42.43
N GLU A 139 20.04 -23.38 -41.42
CA GLU A 139 20.69 -24.68 -41.55
C GLU A 139 19.69 -25.79 -41.91
N GLN A 140 18.53 -25.81 -41.25
CA GLN A 140 17.46 -26.76 -41.56
C GLN A 140 16.92 -26.55 -42.98
N ALA A 141 16.72 -25.29 -43.40
CA ALA A 141 16.26 -24.96 -44.75
C ALA A 141 17.27 -25.44 -45.80
N LYS A 142 18.57 -25.23 -45.58
CA LYS A 142 19.62 -25.73 -46.47
C LYS A 142 19.62 -27.25 -46.57
N THR A 143 19.52 -27.93 -45.43
CA THR A 143 19.46 -29.40 -45.38
C THR A 143 18.23 -29.93 -46.12
N ASN A 144 17.07 -29.29 -45.96
CA ASN A 144 15.85 -29.65 -46.65
C ASN A 144 15.97 -29.41 -48.17
N ILE A 145 16.55 -28.29 -48.59
CA ILE A 145 16.83 -28.00 -50.00
C ILE A 145 17.72 -29.10 -50.60
N ASP A 146 18.81 -29.46 -49.93
CA ASP A 146 19.72 -30.49 -50.42
C ASP A 146 19.02 -31.86 -50.53
N PHE A 147 18.13 -32.18 -49.60
CA PHE A 147 17.32 -33.39 -49.65
C PHE A 147 16.31 -33.37 -50.81
N GLU A 148 15.57 -32.28 -51.00
CA GLU A 148 14.60 -32.14 -52.08
C GLU A 148 15.28 -32.13 -53.46
N VAL A 149 16.47 -31.53 -53.59
CA VAL A 149 17.26 -31.56 -54.83
C VAL A 149 17.69 -33.00 -55.17
N LYS A 150 18.15 -33.77 -54.18
CA LYS A 150 18.51 -35.18 -54.39
C LYS A 150 17.29 -35.99 -54.82
N ARG A 151 16.16 -35.82 -54.12
CA ARG A 151 14.90 -36.48 -54.44
C ARG A 151 14.41 -36.14 -55.85
N ALA A 152 14.44 -34.86 -56.24
CA ALA A 152 14.06 -34.42 -57.57
C ALA A 152 14.96 -35.05 -58.65
N LYS A 153 16.26 -35.16 -58.39
CA LYS A 153 17.19 -35.83 -59.30
C LYS A 153 16.88 -37.32 -59.47
N GLU A 154 16.56 -38.02 -58.38
CA GLU A 154 16.16 -39.43 -58.41
C GLU A 154 14.87 -39.64 -59.21
N VAL A 155 13.87 -38.78 -59.00
CA VAL A 155 12.61 -38.80 -59.76
C VAL A 155 12.85 -38.59 -61.26
N ILE A 156 13.62 -37.56 -61.63
CA ILE A 156 13.95 -37.29 -63.05
C ILE A 156 14.72 -38.47 -63.67
N GLN A 157 15.64 -39.09 -62.94
CA GLN A 157 16.36 -40.27 -63.44
C GLN A 157 15.42 -41.44 -63.68
N ALA A 158 14.50 -41.72 -62.75
CA ALA A 158 13.52 -42.78 -62.90
C ALA A 158 12.61 -42.55 -64.12
N GLU A 159 12.07 -41.33 -64.28
CA GLU A 159 11.24 -40.94 -65.44
C GLU A 159 12.02 -41.05 -66.76
N THR A 160 13.30 -40.66 -66.76
CA THR A 160 14.15 -40.75 -67.96
C THR A 160 14.40 -42.21 -68.37
N VAL A 161 14.66 -43.09 -67.39
CA VAL A 161 14.84 -44.53 -67.64
C VAL A 161 13.55 -45.15 -68.18
N GLU A 162 12.40 -44.80 -67.59
CA GLU A 162 11.10 -45.28 -68.06
C GLU A 162 10.82 -44.81 -69.50
N ALA A 163 11.03 -43.53 -69.81
CA ALA A 163 10.86 -43.00 -71.17
C ALA A 163 11.81 -43.66 -72.19
N ALA A 164 13.07 -43.92 -71.80
CA ALA A 164 14.04 -44.61 -72.65
C ALA A 164 13.62 -46.07 -72.92
N LEU A 165 13.13 -46.78 -71.92
CA LEU A 165 12.59 -48.14 -72.06
C LEU A 165 11.36 -48.17 -72.99
N GLN A 166 10.42 -47.24 -72.82
CA GLN A 166 9.25 -47.12 -73.69
C GLN A 166 9.64 -46.84 -75.15
N LEU A 167 10.61 -45.94 -75.38
CA LEU A 167 11.12 -45.65 -76.72
C LEU A 167 11.82 -46.87 -77.33
N ALA A 168 12.63 -47.59 -76.54
CA ALA A 168 13.29 -48.81 -76.97
C ALA A 168 12.28 -49.90 -77.33
N GLU A 169 11.24 -50.10 -76.50
CA GLU A 169 10.16 -51.05 -76.77
C GLU A 169 9.41 -50.69 -78.07
N ALA A 170 9.07 -49.41 -78.26
CA ALA A 170 8.42 -48.94 -79.49
C ALA A 170 9.30 -49.18 -80.73
N LYS A 171 10.60 -48.92 -80.62
CA LYS A 171 11.57 -49.13 -81.72
C LYS A 171 11.80 -50.61 -82.02
N ILE A 172 11.85 -51.47 -81.00
CA ILE A 172 11.93 -52.93 -81.16
C ILE A 172 10.67 -53.44 -81.84
N LYS A 173 9.47 -53.04 -81.39
CA LYS A 173 8.19 -53.41 -82.04
C LYS A 173 8.14 -52.97 -83.50
N ALA A 174 8.62 -51.78 -83.82
CA ALA A 174 8.66 -51.26 -85.20
C ALA A 174 9.67 -52.00 -86.10
N LYS A 175 10.77 -52.53 -85.54
CA LYS A 175 11.81 -53.26 -86.29
C LYS A 175 11.61 -54.78 -86.33
N LEU A 176 10.63 -55.33 -85.60
CA LEU A 176 10.38 -56.77 -85.58
C LEU A 176 9.71 -57.23 -86.90
N THR A 177 10.52 -57.42 -87.94
CA THR A 177 10.11 -58.06 -89.19
C THR A 177 10.37 -59.57 -89.12
N LYS A 178 9.73 -60.38 -89.99
CA LYS A 178 9.98 -61.84 -90.05
C LYS A 178 11.45 -62.17 -90.28
N GLU A 179 12.18 -61.33 -91.03
CA GLU A 179 13.61 -61.52 -91.33
C GLU A 179 14.51 -61.23 -90.13
N GLU A 180 14.20 -60.21 -89.33
CA GLU A 180 14.93 -59.91 -88.09
C GLU A 180 14.75 -61.02 -87.04
N GLN A 181 13.53 -61.57 -86.90
CA GLN A 181 13.24 -62.67 -85.98
C GLN A 181 14.04 -63.93 -86.32
N ASP A 182 14.12 -64.28 -87.60
CA ASP A 182 14.83 -65.48 -88.07
C ASP A 182 16.37 -65.35 -87.91
N LYS A 183 16.88 -64.11 -88.01
CA LYS A 183 18.28 -63.78 -87.72
C LYS A 183 18.61 -63.90 -86.22
N LEU A 184 17.76 -63.36 -85.35
CA LEU A 184 17.94 -63.45 -83.89
C LEU A 184 17.87 -64.92 -83.39
N LEU A 185 17.02 -65.75 -84.00
CA LEU A 185 16.92 -67.17 -83.68
C LEU A 185 18.24 -67.91 -83.98
N ARG A 186 18.80 -67.67 -85.18
CA ARG A 186 20.09 -68.25 -85.59
C ARG A 186 21.25 -67.80 -84.69
N GLU A 187 21.24 -66.55 -84.22
CA GLU A 187 22.27 -66.00 -83.34
C GLU A 187 22.16 -66.55 -81.90
N SER A 188 20.93 -66.75 -81.41
CA SER A 188 20.65 -67.37 -80.10
C SER A 188 21.07 -68.84 -80.04
N ILE A 189 20.84 -69.59 -81.14
CA ILE A 189 21.30 -70.98 -81.26
C ILE A 189 22.83 -71.06 -81.22
N LYS A 190 23.52 -70.13 -81.90
CA LYS A 190 24.98 -70.05 -81.94
C LYS A 190 25.61 -69.71 -80.59
N LEU A 191 24.96 -68.87 -79.78
CA LEU A 191 25.39 -68.54 -78.42
C LEU A 191 25.24 -69.72 -77.44
N ILE A 192 24.25 -70.58 -77.65
CA ILE A 192 24.03 -71.78 -76.83
C ILE A 192 25.01 -72.90 -77.25
N GLU A 193 25.31 -73.04 -78.53
CA GLU A 193 26.35 -73.97 -79.01
C GLU A 193 27.77 -73.59 -78.57
N GLY A 194 28.05 -72.29 -78.36
CA GLY A 194 29.37 -71.81 -77.89
C GLY A 194 29.62 -71.91 -76.38
N LYS A 195 28.63 -72.39 -75.59
CA LYS A 195 28.71 -72.51 -74.13
C LYS A 195 28.61 -73.96 -73.64
N ASN A 196 28.98 -74.93 -74.49
CA ASN A 196 29.25 -76.33 -74.13
C ASN A 196 30.70 -76.68 -74.44
#